data_AF-A0A4R3MNV3-F1
#
_entry.id   AF-A0A4R3MNV3-F1
#
_cell.length_a   1.000
_cell.length_b   1.000
_cell.length_c   1.000
_cell.angle_alpha   90.00
_cell.angle_beta   90.00
_cell.angle_gamma   90.00
#
_symmetry.space_group_name_H-M   'P 1'
#
loop_
_entity.id
_entity.type
_entity.pdbx_description
1 polymer ?
#
loop_
_entity_poly.entity_id
_entity_poly.type
_entity_poly.pdbx_seq_one_letter_code
_entity_poly.pdbx_strand_id
1 'polypeptide(L)'
;MWNKKGFTLIEIIIGLAIIGIIAISIIASFSNMYVMTSATKNFTDEVFQSQQEIELQMQEVKNQVILGSTPAGQQSYIIFQGTPYQRSVKGYPREVYVGSSGMIYTIVADTRMPEFEVATISNVGIDLRSGSNIISHAYISTPSLNIRSSTPVITDPNNVNLMNLHKWYVSRAGFNIPMIENPEEPEIGVKYPRYPNDYIIIPNETLSNLNNIHSSYRGRHIIYTITPAAKSGKMGVTIPSNPVFISGLPITEGLVLHLDASYINKEDTNQVRTINSNEIYAKRWLDLSSSKRDAIQNQNVSQPQLVELEYSANQWGKSLRGYQGVTMSTGLFSPNNTTNLSVIVSAKIQENHSGSPHNLIINGGSGSWGFGWNDSGSLCYYLRNAINDHYYASQSKTPDHDWHVFTGIITQNNIIFRIDGNEVVVPRQLPVSSINIGPVRINWHSQLEIGEIIIYNRDISGQDLETVENYLYNKYSPTA
;
A
#
# COMPACT_ATOMS: atom_id res chain seq x y z
N MET A 1 -86.36 58.04 70.62
CA MET A 1 -85.40 58.14 71.74
C MET A 1 -85.00 56.73 72.17
N TRP A 2 -83.75 56.35 71.99
CA TRP A 2 -83.23 55.05 72.43
C TRP A 2 -82.87 55.11 73.91
N ASN A 3 -83.40 54.16 74.68
CA ASN A 3 -83.27 54.06 76.12
C ASN A 3 -81.86 53.52 76.46
N LYS A 4 -80.89 54.42 76.71
CA LYS A 4 -79.52 54.05 77.10
C LYS A 4 -79.50 53.70 78.60
N LYS A 5 -79.62 52.42 78.95
CA LYS A 5 -79.19 51.92 80.26
C LYS A 5 -77.66 52.04 80.31
N GLY A 6 -77.14 52.81 81.25
CA GLY A 6 -75.69 52.90 81.49
C GLY A 6 -75.16 51.55 81.98
N PHE A 7 -74.00 51.14 81.46
CA PHE A 7 -73.31 49.94 81.92
C PHE A 7 -72.99 50.05 83.41
N THR A 8 -73.19 48.97 84.16
CA THR A 8 -72.76 48.92 85.56
C THR A 8 -71.24 48.81 85.62
N LEU A 9 -70.61 49.39 86.65
CA LEU A 9 -69.15 49.40 86.81
C LEU A 9 -68.57 47.96 86.77
N ILE A 10 -69.32 46.97 87.29
CA ILE A 10 -68.97 45.55 87.26
C ILE A 10 -68.86 45.02 85.82
N GLU A 11 -69.79 45.37 84.93
CA GLU A 11 -69.80 44.90 83.53
C GLU A 11 -68.63 45.48 82.73
N ILE A 12 -68.25 46.72 83.01
CA ILE A 12 -67.08 47.36 82.39
C ILE A 12 -65.78 46.67 82.84
N ILE A 13 -65.67 46.34 84.13
CA ILE A 13 -64.48 45.64 84.68
C ILE A 13 -64.37 44.23 84.10
N ILE A 14 -65.47 43.47 84.05
CA ILE A 14 -65.48 42.12 83.47
C ILE A 14 -65.19 42.15 81.97
N GLY A 15 -65.75 43.11 81.24
CA GLY A 15 -65.47 43.31 79.81
C GLY A 15 -63.99 43.61 79.54
N LEU A 16 -63.37 44.51 80.32
CA LEU A 16 -61.94 44.80 80.24
C LEU A 16 -61.07 43.59 80.59
N ALA A 17 -61.46 42.79 81.59
CA ALA A 17 -60.76 41.57 81.97
C ALA A 17 -60.81 40.50 80.87
N ILE A 18 -61.99 40.29 80.26
CA ILE A 18 -62.15 39.34 79.15
C ILE A 18 -61.36 39.79 77.92
N ILE A 19 -61.43 41.09 77.57
CA ILE A 19 -60.63 41.65 76.47
C ILE A 19 -59.13 41.50 76.75
N GLY A 20 -58.67 41.71 77.99
CA GLY A 20 -57.28 41.50 78.38
C GLY A 20 -56.82 40.05 78.21
N ILE A 21 -57.61 39.08 78.65
CA ILE A 21 -57.30 37.64 78.51
C ILE A 21 -57.26 37.23 77.03
N ILE A 22 -58.23 37.69 76.23
CA ILE A 22 -58.28 37.44 74.79
C ILE A 22 -57.08 38.09 74.08
N ALA A 23 -56.73 39.33 74.44
CA ALA A 23 -55.60 40.04 73.85
C ALA A 23 -54.26 39.32 74.13
N ILE A 24 -54.03 38.82 75.35
CA ILE A 24 -52.81 38.10 75.72
C ILE A 24 -52.65 36.82 74.89
N SER A 25 -53.74 36.06 74.71
CA SER A 25 -53.73 34.81 73.93
C SER A 25 -53.57 35.06 72.42
N ILE A 26 -54.20 36.11 71.89
CA ILE A 26 -54.06 36.51 70.48
C ILE A 26 -52.64 37.01 70.19
N ILE A 27 -52.05 37.85 71.05
CA ILE A 27 -50.69 38.38 70.84
C ILE A 27 -49.64 37.25 70.85
N ALA A 28 -49.76 36.29 71.77
CA ALA A 28 -48.88 35.13 71.80
C ALA A 28 -49.02 34.25 70.53
N SER A 29 -50.25 34.09 70.03
CA SER A 29 -50.52 33.36 68.79
C SER A 29 -49.93 34.06 67.56
N PHE A 30 -50.10 35.39 67.42
CA PHE A 30 -49.49 36.17 66.34
C PHE A 30 -47.96 36.17 66.40
N SER A 31 -47.38 36.24 67.60
CA SER A 31 -45.92 36.14 67.78
C SER A 31 -45.38 34.79 67.32
N ASN A 32 -46.01 33.69 67.75
CA ASN A 32 -45.63 32.34 67.31
C ASN A 32 -45.83 32.15 65.80
N MET A 33 -46.92 32.67 65.24
CA MET A 33 -47.17 32.61 63.80
C MET A 33 -46.11 33.40 63.02
N TYR A 34 -45.73 34.59 63.49
CA TYR A 34 -44.66 35.39 62.89
C TYR A 34 -43.31 34.67 62.95
N VAL A 35 -42.95 34.07 64.08
CA VAL A 35 -41.72 33.27 64.23
C VAL A 35 -41.74 32.07 63.29
N MET A 36 -42.85 31.34 63.20
CA MET A 36 -43.07 30.22 62.27
C MET A 36 -42.91 30.64 60.81
N THR A 37 -43.56 31.73 60.39
CA THR A 37 -43.49 32.24 59.02
C THR A 37 -42.08 32.72 58.69
N SER A 38 -41.41 33.42 59.61
CA SER A 38 -40.02 33.84 59.43
C SER A 38 -39.07 32.65 59.33
N ALA A 39 -39.24 31.63 60.17
CA ALA A 39 -38.43 30.42 60.14
C ALA A 39 -38.66 29.61 58.85
N THR A 40 -39.92 29.52 58.39
CA THR A 40 -40.26 28.85 57.13
C THR A 40 -39.69 29.59 55.93
N LYS A 41 -39.72 30.93 55.95
CA LYS A 41 -39.09 31.75 54.91
C LYS A 41 -37.59 31.49 54.84
N ASN A 42 -36.89 31.56 55.99
CA ASN A 42 -35.44 31.31 56.04
C ASN A 42 -35.08 29.90 55.57
N PHE A 43 -35.84 28.88 56.02
CA PHE A 43 -35.65 27.51 55.56
C PHE A 43 -35.86 27.38 54.03
N THR A 44 -36.87 28.05 53.50
CA THR A 44 -37.15 28.05 52.05
C THR A 44 -36.02 28.72 51.27
N ASP A 45 -35.52 29.86 51.74
CA ASP A 45 -34.39 30.57 51.14
C ASP A 45 -33.11 29.70 51.15
N GLU A 46 -32.83 29.02 52.27
CA GLU A 46 -31.71 28.07 52.40
C GLU A 46 -31.85 26.88 51.43
N VAL A 47 -33.03 26.26 51.34
CA VAL A 47 -33.29 25.16 50.40
C VAL A 47 -33.05 25.60 48.96
N PHE A 48 -33.53 26.78 48.57
CA PHE A 48 -33.32 27.29 47.20
C PHE A 48 -31.85 27.59 46.91
N GLN A 49 -31.11 28.15 47.87
CA GLN A 49 -29.68 28.38 47.71
C GLN A 49 -28.91 27.07 47.56
N SER A 50 -29.17 26.08 48.41
CA SER A 50 -28.56 24.75 48.32
C SER A 50 -28.94 24.03 47.01
N GLN A 51 -30.17 24.19 46.53
CA GLN A 51 -30.61 23.67 45.22
C GLN A 51 -29.85 24.34 44.06
N GLN A 52 -29.67 25.66 44.10
CA GLN A 52 -28.89 26.36 43.09
C GLN A 52 -27.43 25.90 43.09
N GLU A 53 -26.83 25.74 44.28
CA GLU A 53 -25.44 25.28 44.41
C GLU A 53 -25.26 23.85 43.87
N ILE A 54 -26.14 22.92 44.22
CA ILE A 54 -26.04 21.55 43.71
C ILE A 54 -26.22 21.51 42.18
N GLU A 55 -27.10 22.33 41.61
CA GLU A 55 -27.27 22.45 40.16
C GLU A 55 -26.02 22.97 39.46
N LEU A 56 -25.33 23.95 40.04
CA LEU A 56 -24.05 24.45 39.53
C LEU A 56 -22.97 23.37 39.58
N GLN A 57 -22.85 22.63 40.69
CA GLN A 57 -21.91 21.51 40.79
C GLN A 57 -22.23 20.41 39.77
N MET A 58 -23.52 20.13 39.53
CA MET A 58 -23.95 19.18 38.49
C MET A 58 -23.56 19.65 37.09
N GLN A 59 -23.74 20.94 36.78
CA GLN A 59 -23.36 21.51 35.49
C GLN A 59 -21.85 21.48 35.28
N GLU A 60 -21.05 21.76 36.31
CA GLU A 60 -19.60 21.69 36.24
C GLU A 60 -19.12 20.27 35.89
N VAL A 61 -19.65 19.25 36.58
CA VAL A 61 -19.34 17.84 36.29
C VAL A 61 -19.74 17.49 34.87
N LYS A 62 -20.94 17.86 34.42
CA LYS A 62 -21.38 17.62 33.04
C LYS A 62 -20.43 18.27 32.02
N ASN A 63 -20.02 19.51 32.24
CA ASN A 63 -19.11 20.22 31.34
C ASN A 63 -17.74 19.54 31.29
N GLN A 64 -17.18 19.14 32.43
CA GLN A 64 -15.92 18.41 32.48
C GLN A 64 -15.99 17.06 31.75
N VAL A 65 -17.08 16.31 31.92
CA VAL A 65 -17.32 15.03 31.23
C VAL A 65 -17.46 15.23 29.72
N ILE A 66 -18.18 16.26 29.26
CA ILE A 66 -18.33 16.61 27.85
C ILE A 66 -16.99 17.03 27.22
N LEU A 67 -16.16 17.77 27.97
CA LEU A 67 -14.83 18.21 27.54
C LEU A 67 -13.75 17.11 27.65
N GLY A 68 -14.13 15.88 28.00
CA GLY A 68 -13.20 14.73 28.09
C GLY A 68 -12.31 14.72 29.34
N SER A 69 -12.52 15.64 30.28
CA SER A 69 -11.84 15.65 31.58
C SER A 69 -12.51 14.65 32.54
N THR A 70 -11.77 14.16 33.53
CA THR A 70 -12.31 13.24 34.56
C THR A 70 -12.53 14.01 35.87
N PRO A 71 -13.79 14.30 36.25
CA PRO A 71 -14.11 14.92 37.54
C PRO A 71 -13.62 14.09 38.73
N ALA A 72 -13.34 14.74 39.85
CA ALA A 72 -12.94 14.06 41.08
C ALA A 72 -14.11 13.24 41.69
N GLY A 73 -13.77 12.08 42.25
CA GLY A 73 -14.67 11.25 43.07
C GLY A 73 -15.56 10.27 42.30
N GLN A 74 -15.11 9.71 41.18
CA GLN A 74 -15.90 8.69 40.45
C GLN A 74 -16.16 7.46 41.34
N GLN A 75 -17.43 7.04 41.42
CA GLN A 75 -17.86 5.85 42.16
C GLN A 75 -18.78 4.99 41.28
N SER A 76 -18.90 3.70 41.59
CA SER A 76 -19.78 2.77 40.89
C SER A 76 -21.05 2.53 41.70
N TYR A 77 -22.21 2.77 41.10
CA TYR A 77 -23.51 2.59 41.73
C TYR A 77 -24.29 1.49 41.03
N ILE A 78 -24.93 0.62 41.81
CA ILE A 78 -25.83 -0.40 41.29
C ILE A 78 -27.24 0.18 41.27
N ILE A 79 -27.79 0.40 40.07
CA ILE A 79 -29.19 0.80 39.88
C ILE A 79 -30.07 -0.44 39.66
N PHE A 80 -31.33 -0.35 40.08
CA PHE A 80 -32.34 -1.41 39.95
C PHE A 80 -31.95 -2.74 40.63
N GLN A 81 -31.27 -2.65 41.78
CA GLN A 81 -30.85 -3.80 42.58
C GLN A 81 -32.05 -4.73 42.88
N GLY A 82 -31.87 -6.03 42.67
CA GLY A 82 -32.93 -7.04 42.90
C GLY A 82 -33.92 -7.23 41.73
N THR A 83 -33.67 -6.61 40.57
CA THR A 83 -34.46 -6.82 39.34
C THR A 83 -33.62 -7.48 38.24
N PRO A 84 -34.23 -8.08 37.20
CA PRO A 84 -33.51 -8.59 36.01
C PRO A 84 -32.73 -7.51 35.24
N TYR A 85 -32.99 -6.24 35.54
CA TYR A 85 -32.41 -5.08 34.89
C TYR A 85 -31.35 -4.38 35.75
N GLN A 86 -30.81 -5.07 36.76
CA GLN A 86 -29.73 -4.55 37.58
C GLN A 86 -28.54 -4.12 36.70
N ARG A 87 -28.10 -2.86 36.83
CA ARG A 87 -26.96 -2.32 36.09
C ARG A 87 -26.00 -1.58 37.01
N SER A 88 -24.70 -1.74 36.78
CA SER A 88 -23.68 -0.91 37.41
C SER A 88 -23.42 0.31 36.54
N VAL A 89 -23.52 1.50 37.12
CA VAL A 89 -23.30 2.78 36.45
C VAL A 89 -22.25 3.57 37.21
N LYS A 90 -21.25 4.09 36.51
CA LYS A 90 -20.28 5.00 37.10
C LYS A 90 -20.88 6.40 37.19
N GLY A 91 -20.69 7.06 38.32
CA GLY A 91 -21.18 8.42 38.54
C GLY A 91 -20.33 9.20 39.53
N TYR A 92 -20.64 10.48 39.64
CA TYR A 92 -19.95 11.44 40.50
C TYR A 92 -20.94 11.96 41.56
N PRO A 93 -20.78 11.58 42.84
CA PRO A 93 -21.65 12.07 43.90
C PRO A 93 -21.39 13.55 44.21
N ARG A 94 -22.45 14.29 44.50
CA ARG A 94 -22.40 15.69 44.97
C ARG A 94 -23.32 15.86 46.17
N GLU A 95 -22.83 16.60 47.14
CA GLU A 95 -23.43 16.78 48.46
C GLU A 95 -23.39 18.26 48.81
N VAL A 96 -24.55 18.85 49.09
CA VAL A 96 -24.68 20.24 49.58
C VAL A 96 -25.57 20.23 50.81
N TYR A 97 -25.10 20.84 51.90
CA TYR A 97 -25.87 20.93 53.15
C TYR A 97 -26.96 22.01 53.06
N VAL A 98 -28.11 21.72 53.68
CA VAL A 98 -29.24 22.64 53.86
C VAL A 98 -29.32 22.98 55.34
N GLY A 99 -28.84 24.17 55.70
CA GLY A 99 -28.77 24.62 57.10
C GLY A 99 -28.00 23.64 57.99
N SER A 100 -28.54 23.34 59.18
CA SER A 100 -27.90 22.49 60.20
C SER A 100 -28.35 21.02 60.21
N SER A 101 -29.23 20.59 59.30
CA SER A 101 -29.96 19.31 59.50
C SER A 101 -30.31 18.53 58.23
N GLY A 102 -30.17 19.11 57.03
CA GLY A 102 -30.45 18.43 55.77
C GLY A 102 -29.24 18.38 54.84
N MET A 103 -29.20 17.42 53.94
CA MET A 103 -28.26 17.41 52.81
C MET A 103 -29.00 17.06 51.52
N ILE A 104 -28.66 17.73 50.44
CA ILE A 104 -29.04 17.34 49.08
C ILE A 104 -27.93 16.45 48.54
N TYR A 105 -28.28 15.20 48.22
CA TYR A 105 -27.38 14.21 47.62
C TYR A 105 -27.83 13.92 46.18
N THR A 106 -26.91 14.04 45.22
CA THR A 106 -27.17 13.70 43.82
C THR A 106 -25.99 12.97 43.20
N ILE A 107 -26.26 12.15 42.19
CA ILE A 107 -25.23 11.44 41.43
C ILE A 107 -25.34 11.87 39.97
N VAL A 108 -24.26 12.45 39.44
CA VAL A 108 -24.16 12.75 38.00
C VAL A 108 -23.57 11.54 37.31
N ALA A 109 -24.34 10.88 36.44
CA ALA A 109 -23.86 9.72 35.68
C ALA A 109 -22.74 10.10 34.70
N ASP A 110 -21.76 9.22 34.54
CA ASP A 110 -20.76 9.35 33.47
C ASP A 110 -21.42 8.96 32.14
N THR A 111 -21.71 9.95 31.30
CA THR A 111 -22.38 9.76 30.01
C THR A 111 -21.41 9.44 28.87
N ARG A 112 -20.11 9.33 29.13
CA ARG A 112 -19.14 8.95 28.10
C ARG A 112 -19.43 7.51 27.66
N MET A 113 -19.39 7.28 26.34
CA MET A 113 -19.42 5.92 25.84
C MET A 113 -18.21 5.16 26.41
N PRO A 114 -18.40 3.94 26.93
CA PRO A 114 -17.26 3.13 27.36
C PRO A 114 -16.33 2.94 26.17
N GLU A 115 -15.02 3.05 26.42
CA GLU A 115 -14.04 2.83 25.37
C GLU A 115 -14.08 1.34 24.98
N PHE A 116 -14.59 1.09 23.78
CA PHE A 116 -14.56 -0.26 23.23
C PHE A 116 -13.15 -0.53 22.71
N GLU A 117 -12.50 -1.49 23.33
CA GLU A 117 -11.24 -2.02 22.85
C GLU A 117 -11.42 -2.73 21.50
N VAL A 118 -10.35 -2.72 20.72
CA VAL A 118 -10.28 -3.43 19.44
C VAL A 118 -8.92 -4.12 19.38
N ALA A 119 -8.90 -5.32 18.80
CA ALA A 119 -7.65 -6.01 18.53
C ALA A 119 -6.72 -5.16 17.65
N THR A 120 -5.42 -5.31 17.86
CA THR A 120 -4.40 -4.65 17.05
C THR A 120 -3.73 -5.67 16.13
N ILE A 121 -3.33 -5.22 14.94
CA ILE A 121 -2.65 -6.04 13.95
C ILE A 121 -1.26 -5.45 13.72
N SER A 122 -0.28 -6.30 13.42
CA SER A 122 1.06 -5.88 12.98
C SER A 122 1.66 -6.91 12.03
N ASN A 123 2.77 -6.55 11.38
CA ASN A 123 3.53 -7.41 10.45
C ASN A 123 2.69 -7.98 9.29
N VAL A 124 1.88 -7.12 8.68
CA VAL A 124 1.09 -7.49 7.50
C VAL A 124 2.01 -7.54 6.29
N GLY A 125 2.16 -8.72 5.70
CA GLY A 125 2.92 -8.92 4.46
C GLY A 125 2.14 -9.81 3.49
N ILE A 126 2.68 -9.96 2.29
CA ILE A 126 2.14 -10.87 1.28
C ILE A 126 3.28 -11.63 0.61
N ASP A 127 3.03 -12.90 0.32
CA ASP A 127 3.96 -13.80 -0.35
C ASP A 127 3.39 -14.20 -1.72
N LEU A 128 4.21 -14.09 -2.77
CA LEU A 128 3.95 -14.75 -4.04
C LEU A 128 4.23 -16.25 -3.91
N ARG A 129 3.32 -17.07 -4.43
CA ARG A 129 3.45 -18.52 -4.38
C ARG A 129 3.14 -19.18 -5.71
N SER A 130 3.97 -20.15 -6.08
CA SER A 130 3.70 -21.12 -7.15
C SER A 130 3.35 -22.46 -6.49
N GLY A 131 2.05 -22.74 -6.36
CA GLY A 131 1.57 -23.85 -5.53
C GLY A 131 1.89 -23.61 -4.05
N SER A 132 2.71 -24.49 -3.46
CA SER A 132 3.15 -24.38 -2.05
C SER A 132 4.41 -23.55 -1.85
N ASN A 133 5.21 -23.32 -2.91
CA ASN A 133 6.51 -22.68 -2.83
C ASN A 133 6.40 -21.16 -2.88
N ILE A 134 7.13 -20.46 -2.00
CA ILE A 134 7.28 -19.00 -2.07
C ILE A 134 8.28 -18.67 -3.19
N ILE A 135 7.94 -17.68 -4.00
CA ILE A 135 8.76 -17.19 -5.11
C ILE A 135 9.00 -15.69 -4.96
N SER A 136 10.15 -15.21 -5.43
CA SER A 136 10.50 -13.78 -5.36
C SER A 136 9.94 -12.94 -6.51
N HIS A 137 9.59 -13.58 -7.61
CA HIS A 137 9.04 -12.97 -8.81
C HIS A 137 8.02 -13.92 -9.44
N ALA A 138 7.04 -13.35 -10.14
CA ALA A 138 6.01 -14.11 -10.82
C ALA A 138 5.59 -13.43 -12.12
N TYR A 139 5.20 -14.26 -13.09
CA TYR A 139 4.43 -13.87 -14.26
C TYR A 139 2.98 -14.25 -14.02
N ILE A 140 2.03 -13.59 -14.68
CA ILE A 140 0.62 -14.03 -14.64
C ILE A 140 0.45 -15.49 -15.10
N SER A 141 1.26 -15.92 -16.04
CA SER A 141 1.27 -17.29 -16.56
C SER A 141 2.01 -18.30 -15.66
N THR A 142 2.55 -17.87 -14.51
CA THR A 142 3.21 -18.78 -13.57
C THR A 142 2.22 -19.87 -13.12
N PRO A 143 2.54 -21.17 -13.27
CA PRO A 143 1.63 -22.24 -12.90
C PRO A 143 1.23 -22.20 -11.43
N SER A 144 -0.07 -22.34 -11.15
CA SER A 144 -0.61 -22.34 -9.77
C SER A 144 -0.23 -21.09 -8.96
N LEU A 145 -0.10 -19.94 -9.64
CA LEU A 145 0.19 -18.66 -9.00
C LEU A 145 -0.94 -18.29 -8.03
N ASN A 146 -0.57 -17.97 -6.80
CA ASN A 146 -1.46 -17.39 -5.81
C ASN A 146 -0.67 -16.41 -4.93
N ILE A 147 -1.36 -15.41 -4.38
CA ILE A 147 -0.79 -14.46 -3.43
C ILE A 147 -1.47 -14.69 -2.09
N ARG A 148 -0.70 -14.79 -1.01
CA ARG A 148 -1.24 -15.03 0.32
C ARG A 148 -0.73 -13.99 1.29
N SER A 149 -1.58 -13.57 2.22
CA SER A 149 -1.13 -12.87 3.42
C SER A 149 -0.08 -13.71 4.13
N SER A 150 1.08 -13.13 4.42
CA SER A 150 1.95 -13.67 5.45
C SER A 150 1.19 -13.64 6.78
N THR A 151 1.49 -14.54 7.71
CA THR A 151 0.75 -14.70 8.98
C THR A 151 0.83 -13.40 9.80
N PRO A 152 -0.24 -12.58 9.85
CA PRO A 152 -0.18 -11.31 10.56
C PRO A 152 -0.22 -11.58 12.07
N VAL A 153 0.45 -10.73 12.85
CA VAL A 153 0.38 -10.81 14.32
C VAL A 153 -0.86 -10.08 14.77
N ILE A 154 -1.78 -10.81 15.40
CA ILE A 154 -3.01 -10.25 15.96
C ILE A 154 -2.89 -10.28 17.48
N THR A 155 -2.93 -9.10 18.10
CA THR A 155 -2.88 -8.94 19.55
C THR A 155 -4.27 -8.58 20.06
N ASP A 156 -4.88 -9.53 20.77
CA ASP A 156 -6.23 -9.43 21.32
C ASP A 156 -6.25 -9.89 22.80
N PRO A 157 -5.75 -9.08 23.74
CA PRO A 157 -5.59 -9.48 25.13
C PRO A 157 -6.93 -9.77 25.83
N ASN A 158 -8.01 -9.12 25.40
CA ASN A 158 -9.33 -9.22 26.01
C ASN A 158 -10.32 -10.05 25.18
N ASN A 159 -9.85 -10.77 24.15
CA ASN A 159 -10.65 -11.61 23.26
C ASN A 159 -11.86 -10.86 22.67
N VAL A 160 -11.64 -9.59 22.29
CA VAL A 160 -12.66 -8.68 21.77
C VAL A 160 -12.82 -8.77 20.27
N ASN A 161 -11.89 -9.42 19.55
CA ASN A 161 -11.95 -9.57 18.11
C ASN A 161 -13.14 -10.45 17.68
N LEU A 162 -13.87 -10.01 16.66
CA LEU A 162 -14.96 -10.76 16.04
C LEU A 162 -14.51 -11.35 14.70
N MET A 163 -13.98 -10.51 13.83
CA MET A 163 -13.54 -10.90 12.50
C MET A 163 -12.50 -9.92 11.95
N ASN A 164 -11.75 -10.37 10.94
CA ASN A 164 -10.85 -9.51 10.20
C ASN A 164 -11.40 -9.29 8.80
N LEU A 165 -11.45 -8.03 8.38
CA LEU A 165 -11.86 -7.64 7.04
C LEU A 165 -10.63 -7.62 6.14
N HIS A 166 -10.62 -8.52 5.17
CA HIS A 166 -9.55 -8.67 4.19
C HIS A 166 -9.94 -7.96 2.89
N LYS A 167 -9.02 -7.15 2.34
CA LYS A 167 -9.21 -6.50 1.04
C LYS A 167 -7.92 -6.51 0.25
N TRP A 168 -8.05 -6.71 -1.06
CA TRP A 168 -6.95 -6.68 -2.01
C TRP A 168 -7.08 -5.48 -2.94
N TYR A 169 -5.96 -4.91 -3.34
CA TYR A 169 -5.92 -3.82 -4.30
C TYR A 169 -4.81 -4.03 -5.32
N VAL A 170 -5.03 -3.48 -6.51
CA VAL A 170 -4.04 -3.44 -7.59
C VAL A 170 -3.77 -1.99 -7.96
N SER A 171 -2.53 -1.65 -8.26
CA SER A 171 -2.16 -0.29 -8.67
C SER A 171 -2.77 0.08 -10.02
N ARG A 172 -2.82 1.37 -10.34
CA ARG A 172 -2.96 1.83 -11.74
C ARG A 172 -1.74 1.41 -12.58
N ALA A 173 -1.90 1.44 -13.90
CA ALA A 173 -0.79 1.21 -14.82
C ALA A 173 0.21 2.39 -14.80
N GLY A 174 1.45 2.14 -15.24
CA GLY A 174 2.52 3.14 -15.32
C GLY A 174 3.66 2.94 -14.30
N PHE A 175 3.37 2.26 -13.20
CA PHE A 175 4.38 1.91 -12.18
C PHE A 175 5.08 0.60 -12.52
N ASN A 176 6.11 0.67 -13.37
CA ASN A 176 6.77 -0.52 -13.92
C ASN A 176 7.96 -1.03 -13.08
N ILE A 177 8.30 -0.35 -11.98
CA ILE A 177 9.45 -0.70 -11.12
C ILE A 177 8.95 -1.39 -9.85
N PRO A 178 9.42 -2.60 -9.52
CA PRO A 178 9.20 -3.22 -8.22
C PRO A 178 9.58 -2.27 -7.08
N MET A 179 8.73 -2.18 -6.05
CA MET A 179 8.98 -1.28 -4.92
C MET A 179 10.18 -1.76 -4.09
N ILE A 180 11.03 -0.82 -3.70
CA ILE A 180 12.15 -1.06 -2.79
C ILE A 180 11.68 -1.00 -1.33
N GLU A 181 12.54 -1.33 -0.37
CA GLU A 181 12.12 -1.44 1.03
C GLU A 181 11.81 -0.06 1.64
N ASN A 182 12.63 0.95 1.32
CA ASN A 182 12.50 2.30 1.87
C ASN A 182 12.53 3.36 0.75
N PRO A 183 11.48 3.45 -0.08
CA PRO A 183 11.43 4.46 -1.13
C PRO A 183 11.34 5.86 -0.54
N GLU A 184 11.98 6.82 -1.20
CA GLU A 184 11.91 8.21 -0.77
C GLU A 184 10.50 8.78 -1.05
N GLU A 185 9.98 9.63 -0.16
CA GLU A 185 8.65 10.24 -0.30
C GLU A 185 8.38 10.90 -1.67
N PRO A 186 9.34 11.60 -2.31
CA PRO A 186 9.14 12.14 -3.66
C PRO A 186 8.96 11.08 -4.75
N GLU A 187 9.45 9.85 -4.54
CA GLU A 187 9.30 8.74 -5.49
C GLU A 187 7.90 8.09 -5.38
N ILE A 188 7.23 8.25 -4.23
CA ILE A 188 5.90 7.69 -3.96
C ILE A 188 4.81 8.55 -4.63
N GLY A 189 4.08 7.95 -5.57
CA GLY A 189 3.08 8.58 -6.45
C GLY A 189 3.62 8.87 -7.85
N VAL A 190 4.94 8.73 -8.06
CA VAL A 190 5.62 9.00 -9.33
C VAL A 190 6.28 7.74 -9.89
N LYS A 191 7.27 7.18 -9.17
CA LYS A 191 7.97 5.93 -9.54
C LYS A 191 7.31 4.71 -8.93
N TYR A 192 6.80 4.85 -7.70
CA TYR A 192 6.11 3.81 -6.95
C TYR A 192 4.67 4.24 -6.66
N PRO A 193 3.70 3.32 -6.62
CA PRO A 193 2.31 3.68 -6.33
C PRO A 193 2.11 4.07 -4.86
N ARG A 194 1.29 5.11 -4.61
CA ARG A 194 0.89 5.57 -3.28
C ARG A 194 -0.43 4.93 -2.85
N TYR A 195 -0.43 4.18 -1.76
CA TYR A 195 -1.69 3.73 -1.14
C TYR A 195 -2.34 4.88 -0.34
N PRO A 196 -3.67 5.10 -0.42
CA PRO A 196 -4.65 4.41 -1.27
C PRO A 196 -4.85 5.00 -2.66
N ASN A 197 -4.29 6.18 -2.94
CA ASN A 197 -4.66 7.00 -4.10
C ASN A 197 -4.40 6.34 -5.47
N ASP A 198 -3.32 5.56 -5.60
CA ASP A 198 -2.92 4.92 -6.85
C ASP A 198 -3.44 3.48 -6.99
N TYR A 199 -4.31 3.04 -6.08
CA TYR A 199 -4.78 1.67 -5.98
C TYR A 199 -6.30 1.57 -6.17
N ILE A 200 -6.73 0.55 -6.91
CA ILE A 200 -8.13 0.18 -7.07
C ILE A 200 -8.40 -1.14 -6.35
N ILE A 201 -9.57 -1.24 -5.72
CA ILE A 201 -9.98 -2.45 -5.01
C ILE A 201 -10.21 -3.60 -6.01
N ILE A 202 -9.73 -4.79 -5.67
CA ILE A 202 -10.09 -6.01 -6.38
C ILE A 202 -11.42 -6.49 -5.80
N PRO A 203 -12.52 -6.48 -6.58
CA PRO A 203 -13.84 -6.82 -6.06
C PRO A 203 -13.93 -8.29 -5.70
N ASN A 204 -14.82 -8.63 -4.76
CA ASN A 204 -15.17 -10.00 -4.35
C ASN A 204 -14.05 -10.84 -3.71
N GLU A 205 -12.87 -10.28 -3.46
CA GLU A 205 -11.76 -10.96 -2.78
C GLU A 205 -11.74 -10.60 -1.29
N THR A 206 -12.41 -11.42 -0.47
CA THR A 206 -12.58 -11.19 0.97
C THR A 206 -11.79 -12.15 1.85
N LEU A 207 -10.91 -12.95 1.25
CA LEU A 207 -10.09 -13.94 1.93
C LEU A 207 -8.63 -13.48 2.00
N SER A 208 -7.85 -14.12 2.88
CA SER A 208 -6.41 -13.88 3.03
C SER A 208 -5.57 -14.41 1.86
N ASN A 209 -6.19 -15.07 0.88
CA ASN A 209 -5.53 -15.64 -0.29
C ASN A 209 -6.21 -15.10 -1.56
N LEU A 210 -5.40 -14.55 -2.46
CA LEU A 210 -5.80 -14.14 -3.80
C LEU A 210 -5.40 -15.24 -4.79
N ASN A 211 -6.38 -16.04 -5.23
CA ASN A 211 -6.15 -17.14 -6.17
C ASN A 211 -6.45 -16.73 -7.62
N ASN A 212 -7.35 -15.77 -7.85
CA ASN A 212 -7.78 -15.35 -9.18
C ASN A 212 -7.03 -14.10 -9.61
N ILE A 213 -5.79 -14.28 -10.05
CA ILE A 213 -4.95 -13.15 -10.49
C ILE A 213 -5.22 -12.90 -11.98
N HIS A 214 -5.92 -11.81 -12.27
CA HIS A 214 -6.37 -11.49 -13.62
C HIS A 214 -5.22 -11.01 -14.52
N SER A 215 -5.31 -11.25 -15.83
CA SER A 215 -4.29 -10.83 -16.81
C SER A 215 -4.09 -9.32 -16.89
N SER A 216 -5.08 -8.53 -16.46
CA SER A 216 -4.97 -7.07 -16.35
C SER A 216 -4.03 -6.59 -15.24
N TYR A 217 -3.56 -7.49 -14.36
CA TYR A 217 -2.64 -7.16 -13.27
C TYR A 217 -1.16 -7.30 -13.67
N ARG A 218 -0.88 -7.63 -14.94
CA ARG A 218 0.49 -7.64 -15.50
C ARG A 218 1.13 -6.27 -15.37
N GLY A 219 2.38 -6.23 -14.88
CA GLY A 219 3.14 -4.99 -14.72
C GLY A 219 2.54 -4.06 -13.67
N ARG A 220 1.96 -4.61 -12.60
CA ARG A 220 1.30 -3.84 -11.53
C ARG A 220 1.68 -4.33 -10.15
N HIS A 221 1.50 -3.46 -9.17
CA HIS A 221 1.69 -3.76 -7.76
C HIS A 221 0.38 -4.20 -7.13
N ILE A 222 0.46 -5.23 -6.30
CA ILE A 222 -0.66 -5.75 -5.52
C ILE A 222 -0.36 -5.50 -4.05
N ILE A 223 -1.36 -5.06 -3.32
CA ILE A 223 -1.32 -4.90 -1.87
C ILE A 223 -2.51 -5.60 -1.24
N TYR A 224 -2.35 -5.92 0.03
CA TYR A 224 -3.38 -6.49 0.86
C TYR A 224 -3.54 -5.64 2.11
N THR A 225 -4.78 -5.48 2.56
CA THR A 225 -5.07 -4.78 3.80
C THR A 225 -5.91 -5.65 4.70
N ILE A 226 -5.69 -5.53 6.00
CA ILE A 226 -6.48 -6.19 7.02
C ILE A 226 -6.97 -5.16 8.03
N THR A 227 -8.24 -5.25 8.41
CA THR A 227 -8.86 -4.38 9.42
C THR A 227 -9.55 -5.26 10.46
N PRO A 228 -9.15 -5.22 11.74
CA PRO A 228 -9.83 -5.97 12.79
C PRO A 228 -11.18 -5.31 13.11
N ALA A 229 -12.21 -6.11 13.34
CA ALA A 229 -13.52 -5.66 13.80
C ALA A 229 -13.84 -6.33 15.13
N ALA A 230 -14.12 -5.52 16.15
CA ALA A 230 -14.46 -6.01 17.48
C ALA A 230 -15.92 -6.48 17.58
N LYS A 231 -16.23 -7.31 18.57
CA LYS A 231 -17.59 -7.76 18.92
C LYS A 231 -18.55 -6.61 19.25
N SER A 232 -18.01 -5.44 19.63
CA SER A 232 -18.75 -4.20 19.84
C SER A 232 -19.22 -3.54 18.53
N GLY A 233 -18.73 -3.99 17.37
CA GLY A 233 -18.93 -3.35 16.07
C GLY A 233 -17.92 -2.26 15.73
N LYS A 234 -17.00 -1.91 16.65
CA LYS A 234 -15.93 -0.94 16.39
C LYS A 234 -14.87 -1.54 15.48
N MET A 235 -14.52 -0.82 14.41
CA MET A 235 -13.42 -1.18 13.52
C MET A 235 -12.11 -0.60 14.06
N GLY A 236 -11.04 -1.39 13.95
CA GLY A 236 -9.69 -0.96 14.29
C GLY A 236 -9.01 -0.27 13.11
N VAL A 237 -7.70 -0.09 13.24
CA VAL A 237 -6.87 0.52 12.20
C VAL A 237 -6.67 -0.47 11.05
N THR A 238 -6.88 0.01 9.83
CA THR A 238 -6.53 -0.73 8.61
C THR A 238 -5.03 -0.67 8.38
N ILE A 239 -4.39 -1.84 8.20
CA ILE A 239 -2.95 -1.92 7.97
C ILE A 239 -2.69 -2.53 6.59
N PRO A 240 -1.98 -1.82 5.69
CA PRO A 240 -1.58 -2.34 4.39
C PRO A 240 -0.31 -3.19 4.49
N SER A 241 -0.17 -4.15 3.57
CA SER A 241 1.07 -4.87 3.31
C SER A 241 2.04 -4.04 2.47
N ASN A 242 3.31 -4.42 2.49
CA ASN A 242 4.24 -4.00 1.43
C ASN A 242 3.73 -4.48 0.06
N PRO A 243 3.90 -3.70 -1.02
CA PRO A 243 3.44 -4.10 -2.34
C PRO A 243 4.32 -5.17 -2.95
N VAL A 244 3.69 -6.05 -3.72
CA VAL A 244 4.36 -7.06 -4.53
C VAL A 244 4.09 -6.78 -6.00
N PHE A 245 5.11 -6.90 -6.84
CA PHE A 245 5.01 -6.61 -8.26
C PHE A 245 4.88 -7.88 -9.10
N ILE A 246 3.91 -7.90 -10.01
CA ILE A 246 3.74 -8.97 -11.01
C ILE A 246 4.38 -8.54 -12.32
N SER A 247 5.25 -9.37 -12.89
CA SER A 247 5.95 -9.07 -14.14
C SER A 247 4.96 -8.76 -15.27
N GLY A 248 5.33 -7.79 -16.11
CA GLY A 248 4.53 -7.38 -17.26
C GLY A 248 4.59 -8.34 -18.45
N LEU A 249 5.62 -9.18 -18.53
CA LEU A 249 5.87 -10.05 -19.68
C LEU A 249 4.68 -11.02 -19.91
N PRO A 250 3.99 -10.93 -21.07
CA PRO A 250 2.72 -11.63 -21.27
C PRO A 250 2.89 -13.10 -21.70
N ILE A 251 3.96 -13.43 -22.41
CA ILE A 251 4.22 -14.75 -22.99
C ILE A 251 5.48 -15.34 -22.33
N THR A 252 5.33 -16.48 -21.66
CA THR A 252 6.43 -17.18 -20.97
C THR A 252 6.71 -18.57 -21.54
N GLU A 253 5.93 -19.03 -22.51
CA GLU A 253 6.14 -20.32 -23.15
C GLU A 253 7.44 -20.32 -23.97
N GLY A 254 8.32 -21.27 -23.67
CA GLY A 254 9.66 -21.35 -24.28
C GLY A 254 10.61 -20.26 -23.80
N LEU A 255 10.29 -19.51 -22.74
CA LEU A 255 11.15 -18.45 -22.20
C LEU A 255 12.41 -19.07 -21.57
N VAL A 256 13.57 -18.60 -22.00
CA VAL A 256 14.87 -19.12 -21.57
C VAL A 256 15.67 -18.12 -20.74
N LEU A 257 15.57 -16.84 -21.11
CA LEU A 257 16.24 -15.74 -20.42
C LEU A 257 15.32 -14.53 -20.44
N HIS A 258 15.17 -13.88 -19.29
CA HIS A 258 14.48 -12.60 -19.17
C HIS A 258 15.23 -11.69 -18.22
N LEU A 259 15.83 -10.64 -18.78
CA LEU A 259 16.58 -9.62 -18.06
C LEU A 259 15.82 -8.31 -18.20
N ASP A 260 15.27 -7.78 -17.11
CA ASP A 260 14.57 -6.49 -17.06
C ASP A 260 15.26 -5.57 -16.07
N ALA A 261 15.77 -4.42 -16.52
CA ALA A 261 16.54 -3.51 -15.69
C ALA A 261 15.68 -2.90 -14.56
N SER A 262 14.35 -2.89 -14.72
CA SER A 262 13.40 -2.42 -13.70
C SER A 262 13.51 -3.23 -12.41
N TYR A 263 13.86 -4.51 -12.50
CA TYR A 263 14.03 -5.42 -11.36
C TYR A 263 15.37 -5.28 -10.63
N ILE A 264 16.30 -4.46 -11.14
CA ILE A 264 17.57 -4.24 -10.45
C ILE A 264 17.30 -3.38 -9.21
N ASN A 265 17.52 -3.97 -8.03
CA ASN A 265 17.33 -3.27 -6.77
C ASN A 265 18.56 -2.39 -6.48
N LYS A 266 18.36 -1.07 -6.40
CA LYS A 266 19.41 -0.09 -6.10
C LYS A 266 19.91 -0.14 -4.65
N GLU A 267 19.15 -0.78 -3.75
CA GLU A 267 19.53 -0.98 -2.35
C GLU A 267 20.31 -2.29 -2.14
N ASP A 268 20.28 -3.22 -3.10
CA ASP A 268 20.95 -4.51 -2.98
C ASP A 268 22.41 -4.43 -3.46
N THR A 269 23.33 -4.39 -2.49
CA THR A 269 24.79 -4.35 -2.74
C THR A 269 25.36 -5.55 -3.52
N ASN A 270 24.62 -6.66 -3.59
CA ASN A 270 24.99 -7.81 -4.44
C ASN A 270 24.64 -7.56 -5.91
N GLN A 271 23.63 -6.72 -6.17
CA GLN A 271 23.22 -6.34 -7.52
C GLN A 271 23.92 -5.09 -8.02
N VAL A 272 24.20 -4.13 -7.15
CA VAL A 272 24.78 -2.84 -7.54
C VAL A 272 26.03 -2.44 -6.77
N ARG A 273 26.81 -1.56 -7.38
CA ARG A 273 27.89 -0.78 -6.77
C ARG A 273 27.48 0.68 -6.78
N THR A 274 27.37 1.29 -5.61
CA THR A 274 27.03 2.71 -5.48
C THR A 274 28.29 3.50 -5.15
N ILE A 275 28.63 4.50 -5.97
CA ILE A 275 29.71 5.46 -5.66
C ILE A 275 29.13 6.67 -4.92
N ASN A 276 28.01 7.19 -5.42
CA ASN A 276 27.19 8.25 -4.83
C ASN A 276 25.74 8.08 -5.30
N SER A 277 24.83 8.99 -4.92
CA SER A 277 23.40 8.91 -5.24
C SER A 277 23.08 8.82 -6.75
N ASN A 278 23.96 9.33 -7.61
CA ASN A 278 23.73 9.43 -9.05
C ASN A 278 24.57 8.43 -9.88
N GLU A 279 25.53 7.77 -9.23
CA GLU A 279 26.47 6.86 -9.88
C GLU A 279 26.33 5.45 -9.29
N ILE A 280 25.33 4.74 -9.83
CA ILE A 280 25.00 3.37 -9.48
C ILE A 280 25.37 2.48 -10.67
N TYR A 281 26.13 1.43 -10.43
CA TYR A 281 26.60 0.50 -11.47
C TYR A 281 26.09 -0.90 -11.19
N ALA A 282 25.54 -1.58 -12.20
CA ALA A 282 25.01 -2.93 -12.05
C ALA A 282 26.12 -3.98 -12.12
N LYS A 283 26.25 -4.76 -11.05
CA LYS A 283 27.11 -5.95 -10.97
C LYS A 283 26.40 -7.20 -11.46
N ARG A 284 25.08 -7.28 -11.20
CA ARG A 284 24.26 -8.45 -11.49
C ARG A 284 22.90 -8.02 -11.98
N TRP A 285 22.50 -8.58 -13.12
CA TRP A 285 21.18 -8.41 -13.71
C TRP A 285 20.46 -9.74 -13.62
N LEU A 286 19.44 -9.80 -12.76
CA LEU A 286 18.74 -11.04 -12.45
C LEU A 286 17.98 -11.56 -13.67
N ASP A 287 18.12 -12.86 -13.92
CA ASP A 287 17.27 -13.59 -14.85
C ASP A 287 15.98 -13.99 -14.15
N LEU A 288 14.89 -13.39 -14.61
CA LEU A 288 13.54 -13.59 -14.10
C LEU A 288 12.90 -14.86 -14.67
N SER A 289 13.54 -15.55 -15.61
CA SER A 289 13.04 -16.82 -16.13
C SER A 289 13.27 -17.97 -15.14
N SER A 290 12.76 -19.16 -15.46
CA SER A 290 13.00 -20.36 -14.65
C SER A 290 14.47 -20.82 -14.66
N SER A 291 15.27 -20.35 -15.62
CA SER A 291 16.68 -20.71 -15.78
C SER A 291 17.58 -20.08 -14.72
N LYS A 292 17.19 -18.93 -14.13
CA LYS A 292 17.95 -18.19 -13.10
C LYS A 292 19.42 -17.99 -13.47
N ARG A 293 19.70 -17.62 -14.73
CA ARG A 293 21.05 -17.33 -15.24
C ARG A 293 21.29 -15.84 -15.34
N ASP A 294 21.54 -15.25 -14.18
CA ASP A 294 21.82 -13.82 -14.08
C ASP A 294 23.02 -13.42 -14.93
N ALA A 295 22.94 -12.24 -15.54
CA ALA A 295 24.10 -11.64 -16.19
C ALA A 295 24.96 -10.98 -15.11
N ILE A 296 26.26 -11.28 -15.08
CA ILE A 296 27.18 -10.82 -14.02
C ILE A 296 28.37 -10.08 -14.64
N GLN A 297 28.83 -9.03 -13.94
CA GLN A 297 30.09 -8.33 -14.20
C GLN A 297 30.81 -8.00 -12.89
N ASN A 298 31.90 -8.70 -12.63
CA ASN A 298 32.68 -8.56 -11.40
C ASN A 298 33.73 -7.43 -11.48
N GLN A 299 34.10 -6.98 -12.69
CA GLN A 299 35.09 -5.91 -12.86
C GLN A 299 34.40 -4.54 -12.81
N ASN A 300 34.75 -3.73 -11.82
CA ASN A 300 34.13 -2.42 -11.57
C ASN A 300 34.14 -1.49 -12.79
N VAL A 301 35.19 -1.53 -13.59
CA VAL A 301 35.37 -0.68 -14.79
C VAL A 301 34.52 -1.11 -15.98
N SER A 302 33.99 -2.33 -15.95
CA SER A 302 33.18 -2.90 -17.04
C SER A 302 31.69 -3.01 -16.69
N GLN A 303 31.28 -2.54 -15.50
CA GLN A 303 29.88 -2.56 -15.07
C GLN A 303 29.10 -1.46 -15.79
N PRO A 304 27.90 -1.75 -16.33
CA PRO A 304 27.04 -0.71 -16.86
C PRO A 304 26.47 0.15 -15.73
N GLN A 305 26.22 1.43 -16.02
CA GLN A 305 25.53 2.34 -15.12
C GLN A 305 24.03 2.02 -15.12
N LEU A 306 23.43 1.87 -13.94
CA LEU A 306 21.99 1.81 -13.77
C LEU A 306 21.43 3.23 -13.83
N VAL A 307 20.51 3.47 -14.76
CA VAL A 307 19.86 4.76 -14.95
C VAL A 307 18.36 4.59 -14.69
N GLU A 308 17.80 5.45 -13.85
CA GLU A 308 16.34 5.61 -13.71
C GLU A 308 15.89 6.72 -14.64
N LEU A 309 14.90 6.44 -15.49
CA LEU A 309 14.41 7.40 -16.46
C LEU A 309 12.88 7.37 -16.58
N GLU A 310 12.34 8.52 -16.98
CA GLU A 310 10.96 8.68 -17.39
C GLU A 310 10.87 8.43 -18.90
N TYR A 311 10.16 7.36 -19.30
CA TYR A 311 9.97 7.00 -20.72
C TYR A 311 8.89 7.85 -21.39
N SER A 312 7.83 8.15 -20.64
CA SER A 312 6.72 9.00 -21.04
C SER A 312 6.13 9.67 -19.79
N ALA A 313 5.25 10.66 -19.97
CA ALA A 313 4.71 11.42 -18.84
C ALA A 313 4.10 10.52 -17.76
N ASN A 314 4.72 10.49 -16.57
CA ASN A 314 4.39 9.66 -15.43
C ASN A 314 4.64 8.14 -15.60
N GLN A 315 5.54 7.76 -16.49
CA GLN A 315 5.97 6.37 -16.66
C GLN A 315 7.47 6.24 -16.46
N TRP A 316 7.85 5.67 -15.33
CA TRP A 316 9.24 5.50 -14.94
C TRP A 316 9.69 4.05 -15.13
N GLY A 317 10.97 3.89 -15.46
CA GLY A 317 11.64 2.61 -15.41
C GLY A 317 13.14 2.75 -15.26
N LYS A 318 13.84 1.65 -15.52
CA LYS A 318 15.30 1.59 -15.45
C LYS A 318 15.89 1.08 -16.74
N SER A 319 17.07 1.56 -17.07
CA SER A 319 17.94 1.06 -18.13
C SER A 319 19.36 0.83 -17.61
N LEU A 320 20.12 0.04 -18.35
CA LEU A 320 21.56 -0.09 -18.19
C LEU A 320 22.26 0.66 -19.29
N ARG A 321 22.93 1.76 -18.93
CA ARG A 321 23.76 2.58 -19.82
C ARG A 321 25.20 2.11 -19.78
N GLY A 322 25.84 2.01 -20.93
CA GLY A 322 27.24 1.62 -21.01
C GLY A 322 27.96 2.27 -22.18
N TYR A 323 29.28 2.08 -22.17
CA TYR A 323 30.22 2.57 -23.17
C TYR A 323 31.19 1.45 -23.53
N GLN A 324 32.06 1.69 -24.51
CA GLN A 324 33.04 0.71 -24.95
C GLN A 324 33.82 0.07 -23.79
N GLY A 325 33.83 -1.26 -23.73
CA GLY A 325 34.48 -2.04 -22.66
C GLY A 325 33.56 -2.45 -21.51
N VAL A 326 32.34 -1.91 -21.46
CA VAL A 326 31.28 -2.37 -20.55
C VAL A 326 30.65 -3.65 -21.11
N THR A 327 30.59 -4.68 -20.27
CA THR A 327 30.08 -5.99 -20.67
C THR A 327 29.41 -6.69 -19.50
N MET A 328 28.45 -7.58 -19.79
CA MET A 328 27.92 -8.55 -18.84
C MET A 328 27.77 -9.90 -19.53
N SER A 329 27.84 -10.99 -18.77
CA SER A 329 27.61 -12.33 -19.33
C SER A 329 26.76 -13.19 -18.43
N THR A 330 25.86 -13.97 -19.02
CA THR A 330 25.10 -15.01 -18.33
C THR A 330 25.88 -16.31 -18.23
N GLY A 331 25.48 -17.19 -17.31
CA GLY A 331 25.96 -18.57 -17.28
C GLY A 331 25.29 -19.47 -18.34
N LEU A 332 25.82 -20.68 -18.53
CA LEU A 332 25.20 -21.69 -19.40
C LEU A 332 23.80 -22.10 -18.89
N PHE A 333 22.79 -22.12 -19.76
CA PHE A 333 21.45 -22.66 -19.48
C PHE A 333 21.12 -23.87 -20.36
N SER A 334 20.16 -24.70 -19.90
CA SER A 334 19.70 -25.92 -20.59
C SER A 334 18.22 -25.81 -20.96
N PRO A 335 17.81 -26.19 -22.19
CA PRO A 335 18.68 -26.64 -23.27
C PRO A 335 19.51 -25.48 -23.84
N ASN A 336 20.78 -25.73 -24.12
CA ASN A 336 21.65 -24.74 -24.76
C ASN A 336 21.57 -24.80 -26.30
N ASN A 337 20.85 -25.76 -26.86
CA ASN A 337 20.72 -25.95 -28.29
C ASN A 337 19.24 -25.98 -28.68
N THR A 338 18.90 -25.34 -29.79
CA THR A 338 17.54 -25.30 -30.34
C THR A 338 17.57 -25.26 -31.86
N THR A 339 16.47 -25.56 -32.53
CA THR A 339 16.31 -25.35 -33.98
C THR A 339 15.74 -23.98 -34.31
N ASN A 340 15.03 -23.37 -33.34
CA ASN A 340 14.41 -22.05 -33.46
C ASN A 340 14.76 -21.18 -32.26
N LEU A 341 15.03 -19.90 -32.51
CA LEU A 341 15.46 -18.95 -31.47
C LEU A 341 14.83 -17.59 -31.75
N SER A 342 14.23 -16.99 -30.73
CA SER A 342 13.76 -15.60 -30.80
C SER A 342 14.43 -14.77 -29.71
N VAL A 343 14.96 -13.61 -30.09
CA VAL A 343 15.65 -12.67 -29.20
C VAL A 343 15.01 -11.32 -29.41
N ILE A 344 14.54 -10.71 -28.32
CA ILE A 344 13.93 -9.39 -28.33
C ILE A 344 14.71 -8.51 -27.37
N VAL A 345 15.11 -7.33 -27.84
CA VAL A 345 15.87 -6.35 -27.07
C VAL A 345 15.17 -5.00 -27.15
N SER A 346 14.86 -4.41 -26.00
CA SER A 346 14.46 -3.01 -25.90
C SER A 346 15.70 -2.18 -25.58
N ALA A 347 16.11 -1.31 -26.49
CA ALA A 347 17.31 -0.51 -26.36
C ALA A 347 17.20 0.86 -27.01
N LYS A 348 18.01 1.79 -26.50
CA LYS A 348 18.20 3.14 -27.03
C LYS A 348 19.64 3.28 -27.52
N ILE A 349 19.80 3.60 -28.80
CA ILE A 349 21.11 3.69 -29.46
C ILE A 349 21.35 5.15 -29.83
N GLN A 350 22.40 5.76 -29.28
CA GLN A 350 22.66 7.19 -29.49
C GLN A 350 23.39 7.45 -30.82
N GLU A 351 24.60 6.90 -31.05
CA GLU A 351 25.36 7.26 -32.25
C GLU A 351 25.34 6.20 -33.34
N ASN A 352 25.43 6.66 -34.60
CA ASN A 352 25.86 5.82 -35.71
C ASN A 352 27.24 5.28 -35.39
N HIS A 353 27.35 3.97 -35.28
CA HIS A 353 28.61 3.32 -34.99
C HIS A 353 29.57 3.47 -36.19
N SER A 354 30.52 4.42 -36.09
CA SER A 354 31.61 4.59 -37.05
C SER A 354 32.91 3.98 -36.48
N GLY A 355 33.07 2.66 -36.49
CA GLY A 355 34.35 2.09 -36.05
C GLY A 355 34.39 0.58 -35.76
N SER A 356 34.80 -0.17 -36.78
CA SER A 356 35.10 -1.60 -36.83
C SER A 356 33.96 -2.48 -37.36
N PRO A 357 34.20 -3.29 -38.41
CA PRO A 357 33.31 -4.38 -38.80
C PRO A 357 33.07 -5.32 -37.60
N HIS A 358 31.83 -5.81 -37.44
CA HIS A 358 31.39 -6.72 -36.38
C HIS A 358 31.43 -6.21 -34.93
N ASN A 359 30.54 -5.30 -34.54
CA ASN A 359 30.31 -4.95 -33.12
C ASN A 359 28.95 -5.48 -32.64
N LEU A 360 28.98 -6.40 -31.66
CA LEU A 360 27.81 -7.16 -31.24
C LEU A 360 27.29 -6.66 -29.90
N ILE A 361 26.09 -6.08 -29.90
CA ILE A 361 25.39 -5.65 -28.69
C ILE A 361 25.08 -6.87 -27.81
N ILE A 362 24.58 -7.93 -28.43
CA ILE A 362 24.26 -9.19 -27.76
C ILE A 362 24.65 -10.36 -28.65
N ASN A 363 25.26 -11.38 -28.07
CA ASN A 363 25.53 -12.62 -28.78
C ASN A 363 25.47 -13.82 -27.83
N GLY A 364 25.21 -15.00 -28.38
CA GLY A 364 25.16 -16.24 -27.62
C GLY A 364 25.87 -17.39 -28.33
N GLY A 365 26.07 -18.49 -27.60
CA GLY A 365 26.64 -19.71 -28.15
C GLY A 365 28.07 -19.60 -28.65
N SER A 366 28.89 -18.73 -28.05
CA SER A 366 30.22 -18.37 -28.57
C SER A 366 30.17 -17.64 -29.92
N GLY A 367 29.18 -16.77 -30.10
CA GLY A 367 28.97 -16.00 -31.32
C GLY A 367 28.26 -16.79 -32.42
N SER A 368 27.54 -17.86 -32.08
CA SER A 368 26.68 -18.61 -33.02
C SER A 368 25.54 -17.76 -33.56
N TRP A 369 25.08 -16.78 -32.79
CA TRP A 369 24.08 -15.80 -33.19
C TRP A 369 24.36 -14.48 -32.47
N GLY A 370 23.83 -13.39 -32.99
CA GLY A 370 23.89 -12.11 -32.30
C GLY A 370 23.16 -10.99 -33.01
N PHE A 371 22.98 -9.91 -32.26
CA PHE A 371 22.44 -8.64 -32.73
C PHE A 371 23.50 -7.55 -32.55
N GLY A 372 23.64 -6.70 -33.55
CA GLY A 372 24.60 -5.59 -33.57
C GLY A 372 24.81 -5.05 -34.97
N TRP A 373 26.00 -4.54 -35.24
CA TRP A 373 26.36 -3.99 -36.55
C TRP A 373 27.15 -5.00 -37.39
N ASN A 374 26.79 -5.09 -38.67
CA ASN A 374 27.58 -5.82 -39.66
C ASN A 374 28.73 -4.96 -40.21
N ASP A 375 29.51 -5.54 -41.13
CA ASP A 375 30.67 -4.89 -41.73
C ASP A 375 30.33 -3.67 -42.59
N SER A 376 29.10 -3.58 -43.08
CA SER A 376 28.59 -2.41 -43.80
C SER A 376 28.02 -1.32 -42.88
N GLY A 377 28.13 -1.49 -41.56
CA GLY A 377 27.63 -0.54 -40.56
C GLY A 377 26.10 -0.53 -40.41
N SER A 378 25.39 -1.49 -41.00
CA SER A 378 23.95 -1.66 -40.83
C SER A 378 23.64 -2.49 -39.58
N LEU A 379 22.56 -2.14 -38.89
CA LEU A 379 22.04 -3.00 -37.82
C LEU A 379 21.56 -4.32 -38.42
N CYS A 380 21.92 -5.40 -37.75
CA CYS A 380 21.63 -6.74 -38.22
C CYS A 380 21.38 -7.72 -37.07
N TYR A 381 20.62 -8.75 -37.40
CA TYR A 381 20.62 -10.01 -36.67
C TYR A 381 21.29 -11.06 -37.53
N TYR A 382 22.17 -11.85 -36.91
CA TYR A 382 22.97 -12.81 -37.66
C TYR A 382 22.96 -14.20 -37.02
N LEU A 383 23.18 -15.19 -37.88
CA LEU A 383 23.47 -16.57 -37.52
C LEU A 383 24.80 -16.97 -38.15
N ARG A 384 25.71 -17.52 -37.37
CA ARG A 384 26.96 -18.12 -37.84
C ARG A 384 26.70 -19.57 -38.26
N ASN A 385 27.16 -19.91 -39.46
CA ASN A 385 27.07 -21.27 -39.98
C ASN A 385 28.22 -22.16 -39.46
N ALA A 386 28.18 -23.46 -39.79
CA ALA A 386 29.22 -24.41 -39.37
C ALA A 386 30.61 -24.17 -39.97
N ILE A 387 30.72 -23.35 -41.03
CA ILE A 387 31.95 -23.01 -41.76
C ILE A 387 32.47 -21.60 -41.35
N ASN A 388 31.82 -20.95 -40.38
CA ASN A 388 32.10 -19.61 -39.87
C ASN A 388 31.67 -18.44 -40.76
N ASP A 389 30.84 -18.66 -41.78
CA ASP A 389 30.17 -17.55 -42.46
C ASP A 389 29.01 -17.03 -41.63
N HIS A 390 28.74 -15.73 -41.76
CA HIS A 390 27.62 -15.06 -41.12
C HIS A 390 26.52 -14.81 -42.14
N TYR A 391 25.31 -15.28 -41.82
CA TYR A 391 24.09 -14.91 -42.54
C TYR A 391 23.42 -13.76 -41.80
N TYR A 392 23.14 -12.66 -42.50
CA TYR A 392 22.57 -11.45 -41.91
C TYR A 392 21.17 -11.19 -42.43
N ALA A 393 20.26 -10.84 -41.53
CA ALA A 393 19.12 -9.99 -41.86
C ALA A 393 19.45 -8.58 -41.35
N SER A 394 19.56 -7.60 -42.26
CA SER A 394 19.99 -6.24 -41.93
C SER A 394 18.96 -5.20 -42.34
N GLN A 395 18.84 -4.14 -41.55
CA GLN A 395 18.04 -2.96 -41.85
C GLN A 395 18.91 -1.71 -41.82
N SER A 396 18.62 -0.77 -42.72
CA SER A 396 19.30 0.52 -42.81
C SER A 396 18.71 1.58 -41.87
N LYS A 397 17.88 1.20 -40.87
CA LYS A 397 17.33 2.16 -39.92
C LYS A 397 18.49 2.77 -39.14
N THR A 398 18.56 4.10 -39.19
CA THR A 398 19.58 4.89 -38.51
C THR A 398 19.17 5.04 -37.04
N PRO A 399 20.07 4.83 -36.07
CA PRO A 399 19.84 5.23 -34.69
C PRO A 399 19.41 6.70 -34.62
N ASP A 400 18.30 6.97 -33.95
CA ASP A 400 17.68 8.29 -33.83
C ASP A 400 17.71 8.83 -32.38
N HIS A 401 18.47 8.19 -31.49
CA HIS A 401 18.48 8.47 -30.06
C HIS A 401 17.11 8.29 -29.39
N ASP A 402 16.24 7.42 -29.90
CA ASP A 402 15.03 7.00 -29.22
C ASP A 402 15.08 5.51 -28.83
N TRP A 403 14.10 5.10 -28.03
CA TRP A 403 13.92 3.69 -27.69
C TRP A 403 13.39 2.97 -28.92
N HIS A 404 13.85 1.73 -29.12
CA HIS A 404 13.35 0.82 -30.14
C HIS A 404 13.23 -0.60 -29.61
N VAL A 405 12.36 -1.38 -30.23
CA VAL A 405 12.30 -2.83 -30.03
C VAL A 405 12.93 -3.53 -31.22
N PHE A 406 14.02 -4.25 -30.94
CA PHE A 406 14.75 -5.07 -31.90
C PHE A 406 14.36 -6.52 -31.70
N THR A 407 13.81 -7.14 -32.75
CA THR A 407 13.40 -8.56 -32.72
C THR A 407 14.22 -9.34 -33.75
N GLY A 408 14.94 -10.35 -33.29
CA GLY A 408 15.65 -11.32 -34.13
C GLY A 408 15.03 -12.70 -33.98
N ILE A 409 14.56 -13.29 -35.08
CA ILE A 409 13.97 -14.63 -35.09
C ILE A 409 14.75 -15.51 -36.06
N ILE A 410 15.18 -16.67 -35.58
CA ILE A 410 15.80 -17.73 -36.39
C ILE A 410 14.81 -18.87 -36.44
N THR A 411 14.34 -19.18 -37.64
CA THR A 411 13.54 -20.37 -37.92
C THR A 411 14.40 -21.38 -38.68
N GLN A 412 13.87 -22.57 -38.94
CA GLN A 412 14.55 -23.57 -39.77
C GLN A 412 15.00 -23.02 -41.13
N ASN A 413 14.21 -22.12 -41.73
CA ASN A 413 14.41 -21.68 -43.11
C ASN A 413 14.80 -20.20 -43.24
N ASN A 414 14.54 -19.37 -42.24
CA ASN A 414 14.70 -17.92 -42.36
C ASN A 414 15.44 -17.32 -41.16
N ILE A 415 16.12 -16.21 -41.42
CA ILE A 415 16.52 -15.24 -40.41
C ILE A 415 15.63 -14.02 -40.62
N ILE A 416 14.96 -13.61 -39.56
CA ILE A 416 14.05 -12.46 -39.55
C ILE A 416 14.64 -11.45 -38.59
N PHE A 417 14.73 -10.20 -39.04
CA PHE A 417 15.12 -9.07 -38.21
C PHE A 417 14.09 -7.97 -38.32
N ARG A 418 13.60 -7.50 -37.18
CA ARG A 418 12.60 -6.45 -37.09
C ARG A 418 13.08 -5.31 -36.21
N ILE A 419 12.73 -4.09 -36.61
CA ILE A 419 12.90 -2.87 -35.80
C ILE A 419 11.57 -2.15 -35.77
N ASP A 420 10.99 -2.02 -34.58
CA ASP A 420 9.67 -1.43 -34.35
C ASP A 420 8.59 -2.05 -35.27
N GLY A 421 8.63 -3.38 -35.40
CA GLY A 421 7.71 -4.15 -36.22
C GLY A 421 7.99 -4.14 -37.73
N ASN A 422 8.87 -3.26 -38.24
CA ASN A 422 9.30 -3.30 -39.63
C ASN A 422 10.20 -4.51 -39.85
N GLU A 423 9.88 -5.36 -40.83
CA GLU A 423 10.50 -6.67 -40.98
C GLU A 423 11.41 -6.80 -42.20
N VAL A 424 12.54 -7.49 -42.01
CA VAL A 424 13.37 -8.02 -43.10
C VAL A 424 13.54 -9.52 -42.90
N VAL A 425 13.25 -10.27 -43.96
CA VAL A 425 13.36 -11.74 -44.00
C VAL A 425 14.45 -12.14 -44.98
N VAL A 426 15.38 -12.97 -44.52
CA VAL A 426 16.46 -13.52 -45.34
C VAL A 426 16.39 -15.06 -45.33
N PRO A 427 16.23 -15.70 -46.50
CA PRO A 427 16.27 -17.16 -46.60
C PRO A 427 17.64 -17.73 -46.22
N ARG A 428 17.63 -18.85 -45.50
CA ARG A 428 18.84 -19.59 -45.14
C ARG A 428 19.29 -20.46 -46.31
N GLN A 429 20.55 -20.34 -46.70
CA GLN A 429 21.10 -21.15 -47.81
C GLN A 429 21.44 -22.59 -47.38
N LEU A 430 21.65 -22.84 -46.07
CA LEU A 430 21.95 -24.17 -45.53
C LEU A 430 21.26 -24.40 -44.16
N PRO A 431 20.69 -25.59 -43.90
CA PRO A 431 20.13 -25.93 -42.60
C PRO A 431 21.26 -26.07 -41.56
N VAL A 432 21.14 -25.36 -40.44
CA VAL A 432 21.93 -25.60 -39.23
C VAL A 432 21.09 -26.49 -38.33
N SER A 433 21.61 -27.67 -37.98
CA SER A 433 20.91 -28.69 -37.20
C SER A 433 20.65 -28.28 -35.75
N SER A 434 21.46 -27.37 -35.20
CA SER A 434 21.27 -26.79 -33.88
C SER A 434 21.90 -25.41 -33.75
N ILE A 435 21.19 -24.49 -33.10
CA ILE A 435 21.63 -23.16 -32.72
C ILE A 435 22.04 -23.23 -31.25
N ASN A 436 23.33 -23.02 -30.99
CA ASN A 436 23.80 -22.89 -29.62
C ASN A 436 23.35 -21.53 -29.07
N ILE A 437 22.44 -21.56 -28.09
CA ILE A 437 22.01 -20.37 -27.36
C ILE A 437 23.11 -19.95 -26.37
N GLY A 438 23.73 -20.93 -25.69
CA GLY A 438 24.92 -20.79 -24.85
C GLY A 438 24.94 -19.61 -23.86
N PRO A 439 26.11 -19.28 -23.27
CA PRO A 439 26.25 -18.07 -22.46
C PRO A 439 25.98 -16.87 -23.34
N VAL A 440 25.14 -15.95 -22.86
CA VAL A 440 24.82 -14.72 -23.55
C VAL A 440 25.78 -13.65 -23.08
N ARG A 441 26.47 -13.01 -24.02
CA ARG A 441 27.31 -11.84 -23.77
C ARG A 441 26.57 -10.60 -24.22
N ILE A 442 26.51 -9.61 -23.34
CA ILE A 442 25.94 -8.31 -23.60
C ILE A 442 27.10 -7.33 -23.56
N ASN A 443 27.30 -6.61 -24.66
CA ASN A 443 28.40 -5.66 -24.79
C ASN A 443 27.81 -4.29 -25.12
N TRP A 444 28.16 -3.32 -24.31
CA TRP A 444 27.82 -1.94 -24.59
C TRP A 444 28.92 -1.37 -25.48
N HIS A 445 28.70 -1.47 -26.78
CA HIS A 445 29.49 -0.75 -27.77
C HIS A 445 28.78 0.58 -28.01
N SER A 446 29.53 1.69 -28.13
CA SER A 446 28.97 3.06 -28.22
C SER A 446 28.10 3.45 -27.00
N GLN A 447 27.53 4.65 -27.01
CA GLN A 447 26.55 5.09 -26.01
C GLN A 447 25.23 4.32 -26.23
N LEU A 448 25.09 3.22 -25.50
CA LEU A 448 23.95 2.31 -25.57
C LEU A 448 23.23 2.28 -24.22
N GLU A 449 21.90 2.26 -24.25
CA GLU A 449 21.08 1.91 -23.10
C GLU A 449 20.21 0.70 -23.42
N ILE A 450 20.17 -0.28 -22.51
CA ILE A 450 19.34 -1.49 -22.65
C ILE A 450 18.36 -1.54 -21.49
N GLY A 451 17.07 -1.67 -21.80
CA GLY A 451 16.00 -1.75 -20.82
C GLY A 451 15.63 -3.21 -20.49
N GLU A 452 15.47 -4.03 -21.52
CA GLU A 452 14.99 -5.41 -21.39
C GLU A 452 15.55 -6.31 -22.49
N ILE A 453 15.88 -7.55 -22.12
CA ILE A 453 16.30 -8.61 -23.03
C ILE A 453 15.45 -9.85 -22.75
N ILE A 454 14.82 -10.39 -23.79
CA ILE A 454 13.97 -11.57 -23.71
C ILE A 454 14.45 -12.58 -24.76
N ILE A 455 14.66 -13.83 -24.35
CA ILE A 455 15.07 -14.92 -25.25
C ILE A 455 14.13 -16.10 -25.11
N TYR A 456 13.62 -16.58 -26.24
CA TYR A 456 12.81 -17.78 -26.35
C TYR A 456 13.54 -18.88 -27.14
N ASN A 457 13.45 -20.14 -26.71
CA ASN A 457 13.94 -21.29 -27.49
C ASN A 457 12.92 -21.78 -28.54
N ARG A 458 12.08 -20.88 -29.03
CA ARG A 458 11.09 -21.14 -30.07
C ARG A 458 10.99 -19.95 -31.02
N ASP A 459 10.34 -20.17 -32.14
CA ASP A 459 9.87 -19.11 -33.04
C ASP A 459 8.63 -18.47 -32.40
N ILE A 460 8.77 -17.21 -31.95
CA ILE A 460 7.64 -16.40 -31.51
C ILE A 460 7.12 -15.62 -32.72
N SER A 461 5.91 -15.94 -33.15
CA SER A 461 5.32 -15.40 -34.38
C SER A 461 3.85 -15.04 -34.22
N GLY A 462 3.32 -14.29 -35.18
CA GLY A 462 1.92 -13.84 -35.20
C GLY A 462 1.52 -13.11 -33.92
N GLN A 463 0.39 -13.50 -33.35
CA GLN A 463 -0.21 -12.82 -32.19
C GLN A 463 0.70 -12.81 -30.94
N ASP A 464 1.49 -13.87 -30.72
CA ASP A 464 2.39 -13.92 -29.56
C ASP A 464 3.48 -12.87 -29.66
N LEU A 465 4.07 -12.73 -30.86
CA LEU A 465 5.11 -11.73 -31.13
C LEU A 465 4.55 -10.33 -30.96
N GLU A 466 3.41 -10.03 -31.59
CA GLU A 466 2.74 -8.73 -31.46
C GLU A 466 2.41 -8.42 -30.00
N THR A 467 2.00 -9.41 -29.22
CA THR A 467 1.67 -9.22 -27.80
C THR A 467 2.91 -8.86 -26.97
N VAL A 468 4.07 -9.47 -27.25
CA VAL A 468 5.33 -9.15 -26.57
C VAL A 468 5.91 -7.81 -27.03
N GLU A 469 5.92 -7.53 -28.34
CA GLU A 469 6.36 -6.25 -28.89
C GLU A 469 5.49 -5.10 -28.34
N ASN A 470 4.16 -5.24 -28.32
CA ASN A 470 3.25 -4.26 -27.73
C ASN A 470 3.47 -4.05 -26.23
N TYR A 471 3.81 -5.10 -25.47
CA TYR A 471 4.18 -4.96 -24.07
C TYR A 471 5.42 -4.07 -23.91
N LEU A 472 6.47 -4.31 -24.69
CA LEU A 472 7.70 -3.50 -24.67
C LEU A 472 7.44 -2.07 -25.15
N TYR A 473 6.62 -1.89 -26.19
CA TYR A 473 6.21 -0.58 -26.67
C TYR A 473 5.49 0.22 -25.59
N ASN A 474 4.51 -0.39 -24.92
CA ASN A 474 3.79 0.26 -23.84
C ASN A 474 4.68 0.55 -22.62
N LYS A 475 5.75 -0.21 -22.40
CA LYS A 475 6.64 -0.05 -21.24
C LYS A 475 7.70 1.02 -21.46
N TYR A 476 8.35 1.02 -22.62
CA TYR A 476 9.49 1.89 -22.94
C TYR A 476 9.11 3.08 -23.82
N SER A 477 7.86 3.16 -24.30
CA SER A 477 7.37 4.20 -25.21
C SER A 477 8.34 4.52 -26.37
N PRO A 478 8.83 3.51 -27.12
CA PRO A 478 9.58 3.77 -28.33
C PRO A 478 8.68 4.51 -29.30
N THR A 479 9.16 5.61 -29.84
CA THR A 479 8.42 6.43 -30.80
C THR A 479 8.01 5.57 -31.99
N ALA A 480 6.70 5.50 -32.26
CA ALA A 480 6.11 4.80 -33.38
C ALA A 480 6.38 5.52 -34.71
#